data_AF-A0A9P1P2I9-F1
#
_entry.id   AF-A0A9P1P2I9-F1
#
_cell.length_a   1.000
_cell.length_b   1.000
_cell.length_c   1.000
_cell.angle_alpha   90.00
_cell.angle_beta   90.00
_cell.angle_gamma   90.00
#
_symmetry.space_group_name_H-M   'P 1'
#
loop_
_entity.id
_entity.type
_entity.pdbx_description
1 polymer ?
#
loop_
_entity_poly.entity_id
_entity_poly.type
_entity_poly.pdbx_seq_one_letter_code
_entity_poly.pdbx_strand_id
1 'polypeptide(L)'
;MPKTEASQVFHVSRNTINLWLQRKAQTGDFLPKPHHRPGNNHKITDWEKFKAFAQEHGDKTAAQMAELWDDDISPRTISRALKKIGFTRKKNLRLPRT
;
A
#
# COMPACT_ATOMS: atom_id res chain seq x y z
N MET A 1 -13.26 40.76 -5.92
CA MET A 1 -11.84 41.09 -5.74
C MET A 1 -11.03 40.59 -6.94
N PRO A 2 -10.39 41.46 -7.72
CA PRO A 2 -9.41 41.09 -8.74
C PRO A 2 -8.23 40.27 -8.17
N LYS A 3 -7.65 39.40 -9.00
CA LYS A 3 -6.56 38.48 -8.60
C LYS A 3 -5.30 39.21 -8.11
N THR A 4 -5.04 40.41 -8.63
CA THR A 4 -3.89 41.24 -8.25
C THR A 4 -4.04 41.80 -6.83
N GLU A 5 -5.23 42.28 -6.50
CA GLU A 5 -5.58 42.75 -5.16
C GLU A 5 -5.53 41.60 -4.15
N ALA A 6 -6.07 40.44 -4.53
CA ALA A 6 -5.97 39.21 -3.74
C ALA A 6 -4.52 38.82 -3.42
N SER A 7 -3.63 38.95 -4.40
CA SER A 7 -2.22 38.61 -4.25
C SER A 7 -1.52 39.53 -3.25
N GLN A 8 -1.83 40.83 -3.29
CA GLN A 8 -1.29 41.84 -2.39
C GLN A 8 -1.83 41.70 -0.96
N VAL A 9 -3.14 41.53 -0.80
CA VAL A 9 -3.78 41.40 0.51
C VAL A 9 -3.34 40.12 1.22
N PHE A 10 -3.34 38.99 0.51
CA PHE A 10 -3.07 37.68 1.12
C PHE A 10 -1.59 37.27 1.07
N HIS A 11 -0.72 38.08 0.44
CA HIS A 11 0.71 37.77 0.27
C HIS A 11 0.96 36.41 -0.41
N VAL A 12 0.05 36.02 -1.30
CA VAL A 12 0.10 34.77 -2.05
C VAL A 12 0.37 35.09 -3.51
N SER A 13 1.18 34.27 -4.18
CA SER A 13 1.47 34.48 -5.60
C SER A 13 0.19 34.47 -6.44
N ARG A 14 0.11 35.35 -7.44
CA ARG A 14 -0.99 35.37 -8.43
C ARG A 14 -1.20 34.00 -9.08
N ASN A 15 -0.12 33.22 -9.25
CA ASN A 15 -0.18 31.87 -9.80
C ASN A 15 -0.94 30.90 -8.87
N THR A 16 -0.66 30.93 -7.58
CA THR A 16 -1.36 30.08 -6.59
C THR A 16 -2.86 30.37 -6.58
N ILE A 17 -3.25 31.64 -6.67
CA ILE A 17 -4.67 32.05 -6.78
C ILE A 17 -5.31 31.48 -8.06
N ASN A 18 -4.60 31.52 -9.19
CA ASN A 18 -5.07 30.89 -10.43
C ASN A 18 -5.27 29.38 -10.27
N LEU A 19 -4.33 28.68 -9.64
CA LEU A 19 -4.40 27.24 -9.42
C LEU A 19 -5.59 26.85 -8.53
N TRP A 20 -5.87 27.63 -7.47
CA TRP A 20 -7.04 27.40 -6.62
C TRP A 20 -8.37 27.61 -7.36
N LEU A 21 -8.46 28.64 -8.20
CA LEU A 21 -9.64 28.88 -9.02
C LEU A 21 -9.87 27.79 -10.07
N GLN A 22 -8.81 27.36 -10.76
CA GLN A 22 -8.87 26.24 -11.70
C GLN A 22 -9.33 24.96 -11.02
N ARG A 23 -8.81 24.69 -9.82
CA ARG A 23 -9.20 23.53 -9.04
C ARG A 23 -10.65 23.59 -8.59
N LYS A 24 -11.10 24.74 -8.08
CA LYS A 24 -12.50 24.95 -7.71
C LYS A 24 -13.44 24.73 -8.90
N ALA A 25 -13.04 25.13 -10.11
CA ALA A 25 -13.81 24.88 -11.33
C ALA A 25 -13.87 23.38 -11.70
N GLN A 26 -12.79 22.62 -11.45
CA GLN A 26 -12.71 21.20 -11.80
C GLN A 26 -13.35 20.28 -10.77
N THR A 27 -13.14 20.54 -9.48
CA THR A 27 -13.52 19.63 -8.37
C THR A 27 -14.68 20.19 -7.55
N GLY A 28 -15.06 21.46 -7.74
CA GLY A 28 -16.03 22.16 -6.87
C GLY A 28 -15.42 22.68 -5.56
N ASP A 29 -14.17 22.29 -5.26
CA ASP A 29 -13.48 22.56 -4.00
C ASP A 29 -12.02 23.00 -4.22
N PHE A 30 -11.43 23.66 -3.22
CA PHE A 30 -10.07 24.19 -3.21
C PHE A 30 -9.13 23.42 -2.27
N LEU A 31 -9.61 22.36 -1.60
CA LEU A 31 -8.78 21.51 -0.75
C LEU A 31 -7.51 21.03 -1.47
N PRO A 32 -6.38 20.87 -0.76
CA PRO A 32 -5.13 20.38 -1.35
C PRO A 32 -5.29 18.97 -1.95
N LYS A 33 -4.38 18.57 -2.86
CA LYS A 33 -4.42 17.19 -3.37
C LYS A 33 -4.03 16.31 -2.19
N PRO A 34 -4.72 15.17 -1.96
CA PRO A 34 -4.25 14.23 -0.97
C PRO A 34 -2.79 13.92 -1.29
N HIS A 35 -1.91 14.09 -0.30
CA HIS A 35 -0.49 13.82 -0.45
C HIS A 35 -0.30 12.29 -0.49
N HIS A 36 -0.67 11.69 -1.61
CA HIS A 36 -0.43 10.27 -1.83
C HIS A 36 1.01 10.14 -2.30
N ARG A 37 1.90 9.78 -1.37
CA ARG A 37 3.21 9.30 -1.78
C ARG A 37 2.97 8.07 -2.67
N PRO A 38 3.66 7.95 -3.82
CA PRO A 38 3.58 6.73 -4.60
C PRO A 38 3.94 5.58 -3.66
N GLY A 39 3.01 4.64 -3.47
CA GLY A 39 3.28 3.45 -2.70
C GLY A 39 4.36 2.63 -3.40
N ASN A 40 5.12 1.85 -2.65
CA ASN A 40 6.05 0.91 -3.26
C ASN A 40 5.21 -0.16 -3.99
N ASN A 41 5.47 -0.37 -5.29
CA ASN A 41 4.82 -1.42 -6.07
C ASN A 41 4.97 -2.76 -5.34
N HIS A 42 3.85 -3.36 -4.94
CA HIS A 42 3.85 -4.65 -4.25
C HIS A 42 4.21 -5.74 -5.26
N LYS A 43 5.23 -6.56 -4.93
CA LYS A 43 5.61 -7.72 -5.75
C LYS A 43 4.52 -8.80 -5.78
N ILE A 44 3.72 -8.92 -4.72
CA ILE A 44 2.58 -9.84 -4.66
C ILE A 44 1.31 -9.04 -4.99
N THR A 45 0.84 -9.20 -6.22
CA THR A 45 -0.39 -8.57 -6.73
C THR A 45 -1.60 -9.48 -6.53
N ASP A 46 -1.44 -10.78 -6.81
CA ASP A 46 -2.48 -11.79 -6.66
C ASP A 46 -2.41 -12.49 -5.28
N TRP A 47 -3.38 -12.14 -4.42
CA TRP A 47 -3.49 -12.69 -3.07
C TRP A 47 -4.17 -14.06 -3.04
N GLU A 48 -4.99 -14.41 -4.02
CA GLU A 48 -5.67 -15.70 -4.08
C GLU A 48 -4.67 -16.80 -4.46
N LYS A 49 -3.86 -16.56 -5.49
CA LYS A 49 -2.74 -17.44 -5.86
C LYS A 49 -1.77 -17.63 -4.69
N PHE A 50 -1.43 -16.55 -4.00
CA PHE A 50 -0.53 -16.62 -2.83
C PHE A 50 -1.15 -17.42 -1.68
N LYS A 51 -2.47 -17.37 -1.48
CA LYS A 51 -3.15 -18.14 -0.44
C LYS A 51 -3.13 -19.64 -0.74
N ALA A 52 -3.38 -20.03 -1.99
CA ALA A 52 -3.28 -21.42 -2.44
C ALA A 52 -1.84 -21.95 -2.26
N PHE A 53 -0.85 -21.19 -2.70
CA PHE A 53 0.57 -21.51 -2.51
C PHE A 53 0.96 -21.67 -1.04
N ALA A 54 0.49 -20.78 -0.16
CA ALA A 54 0.77 -20.86 1.27
C ALA A 54 0.13 -22.12 1.93
N GLN A 55 -1.01 -22.59 1.41
CA GLN A 55 -1.64 -23.82 1.86
C GLN A 55 -0.87 -25.06 1.39
N GLU A 56 -0.46 -25.08 0.13
CA GLU A 56 0.29 -26.21 -0.46
C GLU A 56 1.70 -26.37 0.13
N HIS A 57 2.35 -25.27 0.50
CA HIS A 57 3.72 -25.27 1.02
C HIS A 57 3.82 -24.87 2.49
N GLY A 58 2.76 -25.04 3.28
CA GLY A 58 2.69 -24.58 4.67
C GLY A 58 3.80 -25.13 5.60
N ASP A 59 4.43 -26.23 5.21
CA ASP A 59 5.57 -26.88 5.86
C ASP A 59 6.92 -26.21 5.56
N LYS A 60 7.09 -25.58 4.39
CA LYS A 60 8.37 -25.00 3.93
C LYS A 60 8.68 -23.67 4.60
N THR A 61 9.95 -23.36 4.84
CA THR A 61 10.35 -22.06 5.43
C THR A 61 10.12 -20.88 4.47
N ALA A 62 10.11 -19.64 4.98
CA ALA A 62 9.93 -18.45 4.14
C ALA A 62 11.04 -18.27 3.08
N ALA A 63 12.24 -18.79 3.33
CA ALA A 63 13.34 -18.79 2.36
C ALA A 63 13.09 -19.77 1.22
N GLN A 64 12.68 -21.00 1.54
CA GLN A 64 12.31 -22.01 0.54
C GLN A 64 11.07 -21.57 -0.27
N MET A 65 10.10 -20.93 0.37
CA MET A 65 8.94 -20.36 -0.32
C MET A 65 9.33 -19.23 -1.28
N ALA A 66 10.37 -18.44 -0.96
CA ALA A 66 10.85 -17.40 -1.86
C ALA A 66 11.51 -17.98 -3.12
N GLU A 67 12.22 -19.10 -2.99
CA GLU A 67 12.82 -19.81 -4.14
C GLU A 67 11.78 -20.50 -5.04
N LEU A 68 10.65 -20.90 -4.47
CA LEU A 68 9.57 -21.61 -5.19
C LEU A 68 8.54 -20.67 -5.82
N TRP A 69 8.56 -19.39 -5.45
CA TRP A 69 7.62 -18.42 -6.00
C TRP A 69 8.11 -17.94 -7.37
N ASP A 70 7.18 -17.76 -8.32
CA ASP A 70 7.51 -17.42 -9.72
C ASP A 70 8.27 -16.10 -9.86
N ASP A 71 8.04 -15.14 -8.94
CA ASP A 71 8.73 -13.85 -8.92
C ASP A 71 9.93 -13.86 -7.98
N ASP A 72 10.97 -13.08 -8.31
CA ASP A 72 12.08 -12.81 -7.38
C ASP A 72 11.56 -12.00 -6.17
N ILE A 73 11.27 -12.72 -5.08
CA ILE A 73 10.71 -12.15 -3.87
C ILE A 73 11.62 -12.48 -2.69
N SER A 74 12.01 -11.45 -1.92
CA SER A 74 12.79 -11.68 -0.71
C SER A 74 11.99 -12.52 0.32
N PRO A 75 12.66 -13.37 1.12
CA PRO A 75 12.01 -14.13 2.19
C PRO A 75 11.22 -13.25 3.18
N ARG A 76 11.67 -11.99 3.36
CA ARG A 76 11.00 -11.01 4.22
C ARG A 76 9.65 -10.56 3.66
N THR A 77 9.51 -10.48 2.34
CA THR A 77 8.24 -10.15 1.68
C THR A 77 7.25 -11.31 1.84
N ILE A 78 7.69 -12.56 1.67
CA ILE A 78 6.88 -13.76 1.95
C ILE A 78 6.38 -13.75 3.40
N SER A 79 7.26 -13.50 4.37
CA SER A 79 6.89 -13.41 5.79
C SER A 79 5.81 -12.35 6.06
N ARG A 80 5.93 -11.15 5.46
CA ARG A 80 4.92 -10.09 5.56
C ARG A 80 3.59 -10.49 4.89
N ALA A 81 3.66 -11.16 3.74
CA ALA A 81 2.50 -11.64 3.01
C ALA A 81 1.73 -12.72 3.79
N LEU A 82 2.45 -13.70 4.36
CA LEU A 82 1.87 -14.71 5.27
C LEU A 82 1.18 -14.06 6.47
N LYS A 83 1.80 -13.03 7.07
CA LYS A 83 1.17 -12.26 8.16
C LYS A 83 -0.09 -11.52 7.68
N LYS A 84 -0.07 -10.95 6.47
CA LYS A 84 -1.22 -10.21 5.90
C LYS A 84 -2.42 -11.11 5.64
N ILE A 85 -2.20 -12.34 5.19
CA ILE A 85 -3.27 -13.34 4.98
C ILE A 85 -3.67 -14.06 6.29
N GLY A 86 -3.02 -13.75 7.42
CA GLY A 86 -3.31 -14.38 8.70
C GLY A 86 -2.83 -15.84 8.83
N PHE A 87 -1.89 -16.28 8.00
CA PHE A 87 -1.39 -17.66 8.02
C PHE A 87 -0.47 -17.88 9.23
N THR A 88 -0.88 -18.77 10.14
CA THR A 88 -0.13 -19.12 11.36
C THR A 88 0.41 -20.55 11.31
N ARG A 89 1.67 -20.72 11.72
CA ARG A 89 2.36 -22.02 11.81
C ARG A 89 2.36 -22.61 13.22
N LYS A 90 1.59 -22.03 14.15
CA LYS A 90 1.56 -22.51 15.53
C LYS A 90 1.06 -23.96 15.58
N LYS A 91 1.89 -24.86 16.08
CA LYS A 91 1.52 -26.26 16.33
C LYS A 91 0.71 -26.32 17.64
N ASN A 92 -0.56 -26.70 17.57
CA ASN A 92 -1.35 -27.06 18.75
C ASN A 92 -1.10 -28.53 19.12
N LEU A 93 0.11 -28.83 19.59
CA LEU A 93 0.46 -30.16 20.13
C LEU A 93 0.17 -30.18 21.64
N ARG A 94 -1.12 -30.23 22.00
CA ARG A 94 -1.53 -30.68 23.33
C ARG A 94 -2.38 -31.94 23.14
N LEU A 95 -1.71 -33.06 22.89
CA LEU A 95 -2.36 -34.36 22.99
C LEU A 95 -2.34 -34.75 24.48
N PRO A 96 -3.48 -35.17 25.07
CA PRO A 96 -3.48 -35.71 26.42
C PRO A 96 -2.60 -36.97 26.44
N ARG A 97 -1.72 -37.08 27.45
CA ARG A 97 -0.97 -38.30 27.72
C ARG A 97 -1.96 -39.32 28.28
N THR A 98 -2.41 -40.24 27.43
CA THR A 98 -3.14 -41.45 27.83
C THR A 98 -2.17 -42.56 28.13
#